data_AF-A0AAD6WGP6-F1
#
_entry.id   AF-A0AAD6WGP6-F1
#
_cell.length_a   1.000
_cell.length_b   1.000
_cell.length_c   1.000
_cell.angle_alpha   90.00
_cell.angle_beta   90.00
_cell.angle_gamma   90.00
#
_symmetry.space_group_name_H-M   'P 1'
#
loop_
_entity.id
_entity.type
_entity.pdbx_description
1 polymer ?
#
loop_
_entity_poly.entity_id
_entity_poly.type
_entity_poly.pdbx_seq_one_letter_code
_entity_poly.pdbx_strand_id
1 'polypeptide(L)'
;MSLVGDSDLHTTNERVAELQSWLSAVLAYQETCVDGFSDNSTIKPTIEQGFVDASHLTDNVLAIISGLSGFLKSVDSRRLLAEDGFPTWFSGADRKLLAAQNNGNVRPNAVVAQDGSGQFKTISAAIAAYPNNLRGRYIIYVKAGIYREYVTVDKKKPNVFIYGDGPRKTIVTGSKSFAKDGLGTWKTATFVAEADGFIAKSMGFQNTAGPDGHQAVALRVSSDMSAFLNCRMDGYQDTLLYQAKRQFYRNCVISGTVDFIFGYGAAVIQNSLIVVRRPNDNQQNSVTADGRKEKHATTGLVIHNCRIVPEQKLVAERFKIPTFLGRPWKPFSRTVVMESELADFIQPAGWMPWAGSIHLDTLYYAEYANRGAGANTNKRVNWKTFHVINRNEALQFTAGQFLKGASWIKNAGVPVLLGLKR
;
A
#
# COMPACT_ATOMS: atom_id res chain seq x y z
N MET A 1 -18.92 8.00 -8.65
CA MET A 1 -19.47 7.80 -10.00
C MET A 1 -18.85 6.52 -10.53
N SER A 2 -19.67 5.57 -11.01
CA SER A 2 -19.16 4.29 -11.52
C SER A 2 -18.36 4.54 -12.80
N LEU A 3 -17.05 4.30 -12.74
CA LEU A 3 -16.15 4.38 -13.91
C LEU A 3 -16.44 3.27 -14.95
N VAL A 4 -17.40 2.36 -14.70
CA VAL A 4 -17.83 1.34 -15.68
C VAL A 4 -18.35 1.99 -16.98
N GLY A 5 -18.91 3.20 -16.88
CA GLY A 5 -19.47 3.93 -18.00
C GLY A 5 -18.51 4.91 -18.69
N ASP A 6 -17.25 5.00 -18.25
CA ASP A 6 -16.32 5.95 -18.85
C ASP A 6 -15.85 5.47 -20.22
N SER A 7 -15.98 6.33 -21.23
CA SER A 7 -15.61 6.08 -22.64
C SER A 7 -14.11 5.83 -22.85
N ASP A 8 -13.32 5.99 -21.79
CA ASP A 8 -11.85 5.99 -21.79
C ASP A 8 -11.24 4.60 -21.53
N LEU A 9 -12.07 3.56 -21.27
CA LEU A 9 -11.62 2.17 -21.18
C LEU A 9 -11.60 1.52 -22.58
N HIS A 10 -10.44 1.62 -23.24
CA HIS A 10 -10.27 1.30 -24.65
C HIS A 10 -10.08 -0.19 -24.94
N THR A 11 -9.74 -1.03 -23.95
CA THR A 11 -9.55 -2.48 -24.16
C THR A 11 -10.32 -3.35 -23.16
N THR A 12 -10.75 -4.53 -23.61
CA THR A 12 -11.41 -5.56 -22.78
C THR A 12 -10.55 -5.98 -21.58
N ASN A 13 -9.22 -6.03 -21.76
CA ASN A 13 -8.29 -6.39 -20.68
C ASN A 13 -8.21 -5.34 -19.57
N GLU A 14 -8.29 -4.05 -19.90
CA GLU A 14 -8.34 -2.97 -18.92
C GLU A 14 -9.65 -3.04 -18.12
N ARG A 15 -10.78 -3.25 -18.79
CA ARG A 15 -12.09 -3.43 -18.13
C ARG A 15 -12.10 -4.60 -17.16
N VAL A 16 -11.50 -5.72 -17.55
CA VAL A 16 -11.35 -6.89 -16.68
C VAL A 16 -10.51 -6.55 -15.44
N ALA A 17 -9.38 -5.87 -15.62
CA ALA A 17 -8.52 -5.47 -14.50
C ALA A 17 -9.22 -4.50 -13.53
N GLU A 18 -10.02 -3.55 -14.05
CA GLU A 18 -10.83 -2.64 -13.22
C GLU A 18 -11.88 -3.41 -12.42
N LEU A 19 -12.62 -4.32 -13.05
CA LEU A 19 -13.61 -5.16 -12.36
C LEU A 19 -12.95 -6.02 -11.27
N GLN A 20 -11.80 -6.63 -11.56
CA GLN A 20 -11.03 -7.39 -10.58
C GLN A 20 -10.59 -6.51 -9.39
N SER A 21 -10.12 -5.29 -9.66
CA SER A 21 -9.74 -4.32 -8.62
C SER A 21 -10.93 -3.99 -7.71
N TRP A 22 -12.09 -3.69 -8.28
CA TRP A 22 -13.28 -3.31 -7.51
C TRP A 22 -13.88 -4.47 -6.72
N LEU A 23 -14.01 -5.65 -7.32
CA LEU A 23 -14.50 -6.84 -6.61
C LEU A 23 -13.55 -7.23 -5.47
N SER A 24 -12.24 -7.15 -5.69
CA SER A 24 -11.26 -7.37 -4.61
C SER A 24 -11.36 -6.30 -3.53
N ALA A 25 -11.71 -5.06 -3.88
CA ALA A 25 -11.93 -3.98 -2.91
C ALA A 25 -13.20 -4.19 -2.08
N VAL A 26 -14.26 -4.78 -2.64
CA VAL A 26 -15.47 -5.15 -1.87
C VAL A 26 -15.10 -6.11 -0.74
N LEU A 27 -14.33 -7.16 -1.06
CA LEU A 27 -13.83 -8.12 -0.06
C LEU A 27 -12.97 -7.42 1.01
N ALA A 28 -12.06 -6.53 0.60
CA ALA A 28 -11.24 -5.74 1.52
C ALA A 28 -12.06 -4.87 2.49
N TYR A 29 -13.15 -4.25 2.01
CA TYR A 29 -14.02 -3.44 2.86
C TYR A 29 -14.88 -4.27 3.81
N GLN A 30 -15.36 -5.44 3.36
CA GLN A 30 -16.05 -6.39 4.24
C GLN A 30 -15.12 -6.83 5.38
N GLU A 31 -13.88 -7.18 5.07
CA GLU A 31 -12.90 -7.57 6.10
C GLU A 31 -12.50 -6.43 7.02
N THR A 32 -12.31 -5.21 6.49
CA THR A 32 -12.06 -4.06 7.36
C THR A 32 -13.23 -3.81 8.31
N CYS A 33 -14.47 -4.06 7.87
CA CYS A 33 -15.66 -3.93 8.71
C CYS A 33 -15.64 -4.96 9.84
N VAL A 34 -15.41 -6.23 9.51
CA VAL A 34 -15.28 -7.34 10.46
C VAL A 34 -14.20 -7.07 11.51
N ASP A 35 -13.01 -6.64 11.09
CA ASP A 35 -11.90 -6.34 12.00
C ASP A 35 -12.08 -5.02 12.76
N GLY A 36 -13.10 -4.23 12.41
CA GLY A 36 -13.53 -3.09 13.19
C GLY A 36 -14.12 -3.47 14.55
N PHE A 37 -14.52 -4.74 14.73
CA PHE A 37 -15.04 -5.29 15.98
C PHE A 37 -13.93 -5.99 16.77
N SER A 38 -13.93 -5.81 18.09
CA SER A 38 -13.02 -6.52 18.98
C SER A 38 -13.24 -8.04 18.91
N ASP A 39 -12.18 -8.83 19.06
CA ASP A 39 -12.28 -10.30 19.02
C ASP A 39 -13.21 -10.88 20.09
N ASN A 40 -13.39 -10.19 21.21
CA ASN A 40 -14.31 -10.60 22.29
C ASN A 40 -15.77 -10.17 22.05
N SER A 41 -16.09 -9.55 20.91
CA SER A 41 -17.45 -9.08 20.59
C SER A 41 -18.34 -10.24 20.18
N THR A 42 -19.52 -10.35 20.78
CA THR A 42 -20.56 -11.32 20.38
C THR A 42 -21.13 -11.03 18.99
N ILE A 43 -20.97 -9.80 18.49
CA ILE A 43 -21.50 -9.35 17.20
C ILE A 43 -20.56 -9.73 16.05
N LYS A 44 -19.24 -9.84 16.31
CA LYS A 44 -18.25 -10.12 15.27
C LYS A 44 -18.55 -11.42 14.49
N PRO A 45 -18.84 -12.56 15.15
CA PRO A 45 -19.22 -13.78 14.42
C PRO A 45 -20.50 -13.63 13.60
N THR A 46 -21.48 -12.85 14.08
CA THR A 46 -22.74 -12.61 13.35
C THR A 46 -22.50 -11.79 12.09
N ILE A 47 -21.67 -10.75 12.16
CA ILE A 47 -21.31 -9.92 11.00
C ILE A 47 -20.46 -10.73 10.01
N GLU A 48 -19.50 -11.51 10.51
CA GLU A 48 -18.71 -12.43 9.68
C GLU A 48 -19.63 -13.38 8.91
N GLN A 49 -20.56 -14.05 9.62
CA GLN A 49 -21.51 -14.97 9.00
C GLN A 49 -22.41 -14.27 7.97
N GLY A 50 -22.84 -13.04 8.26
CA GLY A 50 -23.66 -12.24 7.34
C GLY A 50 -22.95 -11.85 6.04
N PHE A 51 -21.62 -11.85 6.01
CA PHE A 51 -20.84 -11.55 4.80
C PHE A 51 -20.36 -12.79 4.03
N VAL A 52 -20.50 -14.00 4.59
CA VAL A 52 -20.01 -15.24 3.95
C VAL A 52 -20.55 -15.40 2.54
N ASP A 53 -21.88 -15.34 2.36
CA ASP A 53 -22.52 -15.55 1.05
C ASP A 53 -22.09 -14.48 0.04
N ALA A 54 -22.04 -13.22 0.46
CA ALA A 54 -21.61 -12.11 -0.39
C ALA A 54 -20.13 -12.23 -0.80
N SER A 55 -19.28 -12.72 0.11
CA SER A 55 -17.85 -12.94 -0.15
C SER A 55 -17.66 -14.08 -1.16
N HIS A 56 -18.36 -15.20 -0.99
CA HIS A 56 -18.34 -16.33 -1.93
C HIS A 56 -18.87 -15.96 -3.31
N LEU A 57 -19.96 -15.20 -3.39
CA LEU A 57 -20.47 -14.70 -4.67
C LEU A 57 -19.43 -13.81 -5.36
N THR A 58 -18.79 -12.92 -4.61
CA THR A 58 -17.75 -12.02 -5.13
C THR A 58 -16.53 -12.81 -5.61
N ASP A 59 -16.08 -13.83 -4.86
CA ASP A 59 -14.95 -14.69 -5.23
C ASP A 59 -15.27 -15.56 -6.46
N ASN A 60 -16.49 -16.10 -6.57
CA ASN A 60 -16.94 -16.82 -7.75
C ASN A 60 -16.94 -15.93 -9.01
N VAL A 61 -17.41 -14.69 -8.89
CA VAL A 61 -17.36 -13.72 -9.99
C VAL A 61 -15.91 -13.40 -10.37
N LEU A 62 -15.01 -13.23 -9.39
CA LEU A 62 -13.58 -13.05 -9.64
C LEU A 62 -12.97 -14.25 -10.38
N ALA A 63 -13.35 -15.48 -10.04
CA ALA A 63 -12.91 -16.69 -10.72
C ALA A 63 -13.39 -16.73 -12.18
N ILE A 64 -14.68 -16.43 -12.43
CA ILE A 64 -15.27 -16.39 -13.78
C ILE A 64 -14.57 -15.35 -14.64
N ILE A 65 -14.41 -14.11 -14.15
CA ILE A 65 -13.75 -13.02 -14.89
C ILE A 65 -12.30 -13.39 -15.20
N SER A 66 -11.59 -14.00 -14.25
CA SER A 66 -10.21 -14.45 -14.45
C SER A 66 -10.13 -15.54 -15.53
N GLY A 67 -11.06 -16.49 -15.55
CA GLY A 67 -11.16 -17.51 -16.59
C GLY A 67 -11.45 -16.92 -17.98
N LEU A 68 -12.44 -16.02 -18.07
CA LEU A 68 -12.81 -15.34 -19.32
C LEU A 68 -11.66 -14.50 -19.89
N SER A 69 -10.86 -13.86 -19.03
CA SER A 69 -9.67 -13.11 -19.46
C SER A 69 -8.63 -14.00 -20.16
N GLY A 70 -8.57 -15.29 -19.80
CA GLY A 70 -7.71 -16.27 -20.47
C GLY A 70 -8.16 -16.55 -21.90
N PHE A 71 -9.47 -16.60 -22.14
CA PHE A 71 -10.07 -16.80 -23.47
C PHE A 71 -10.03 -15.54 -24.35
N LEU A 72 -10.26 -14.36 -23.76
CA LEU A 72 -10.31 -13.08 -24.47
C LEU A 72 -8.93 -12.60 -24.98
N LYS A 73 -7.83 -13.20 -24.51
CA LYS A 73 -6.49 -12.95 -25.07
C LYS A 73 -6.37 -13.30 -26.56
N SER A 74 -7.29 -14.07 -27.14
CA SER A 74 -7.28 -14.41 -28.57
C SER A 74 -8.05 -13.43 -29.46
N VAL A 75 -8.79 -12.47 -28.89
CA VAL A 75 -9.68 -11.57 -29.64
C VAL A 75 -9.60 -10.14 -29.07
N ASP A 76 -8.57 -9.37 -29.43
CA ASP A 76 -8.77 -8.05 -30.06
C ASP A 76 -7.45 -7.38 -30.47
N SER A 77 -7.52 -6.72 -31.62
CA SER A 77 -6.50 -5.95 -32.31
C SER A 77 -6.81 -4.45 -32.22
N ARG A 78 -5.74 -3.64 -32.33
CA ARG A 78 -5.74 -2.19 -32.60
C ARG A 78 -6.10 -1.25 -31.43
N ARG A 79 -5.00 -0.72 -30.89
CA ARG A 79 -4.90 0.39 -29.95
C ARG A 79 -5.29 1.71 -30.64
N LEU A 80 -6.40 2.33 -30.25
CA LEU A 80 -6.67 3.73 -30.56
C LEU A 80 -6.22 4.57 -29.36
N LEU A 81 -5.06 5.20 -29.52
CA LEU A 81 -4.53 6.17 -28.57
C LEU A 81 -5.23 7.53 -28.81
N ALA A 82 -5.46 8.29 -27.75
CA ALA A 82 -5.55 9.75 -27.89
C ALA A 82 -4.29 10.27 -28.61
N GLU A 83 -4.36 11.41 -29.26
CA GLU A 83 -3.30 11.97 -30.14
C GLU A 83 -1.91 12.03 -29.45
N ASP A 84 -1.86 12.05 -28.11
CA ASP A 84 -0.65 12.00 -27.29
C ASP A 84 -0.37 10.67 -26.54
N GLY A 85 -1.30 9.71 -26.51
CA GLY A 85 -1.11 8.37 -25.94
C GLY A 85 -1.30 8.21 -24.43
N PHE A 86 -1.97 9.15 -23.75
CA PHE A 86 -2.15 9.17 -22.28
C PHE A 86 -3.63 9.30 -21.85
N PRO A 87 -4.02 8.86 -20.63
CA PRO A 87 -5.37 9.03 -20.10
C PRO A 87 -5.75 10.50 -19.91
N THR A 88 -7.01 10.84 -20.16
CA THR A 88 -7.56 12.22 -20.11
C THR A 88 -7.43 12.89 -18.74
N TRP A 89 -7.51 12.12 -17.65
CA TRP A 89 -7.33 12.59 -16.27
C TRP A 89 -5.86 12.85 -15.90
N PHE A 90 -4.91 12.49 -16.76
CA PHE A 90 -3.48 12.58 -16.51
C PHE A 90 -2.76 13.42 -17.58
N SER A 91 -2.76 14.74 -17.38
CA SER A 91 -2.25 15.69 -18.37
C SER A 91 -0.73 15.62 -18.57
N GLY A 92 -0.25 16.11 -19.72
CA GLY A 92 1.20 16.27 -19.97
C GLY A 92 1.92 17.17 -18.98
N ALA A 93 1.21 18.09 -18.31
CA ALA A 93 1.74 18.91 -17.23
C ALA A 93 1.95 18.09 -15.94
N ASP A 94 1.02 17.19 -15.62
CA ASP A 94 1.12 16.27 -14.48
C ASP A 94 2.29 15.28 -14.64
N ARG A 95 2.65 14.94 -15.89
CA ARG A 95 3.83 14.10 -16.19
C ARG A 95 5.14 14.82 -15.87
N LYS A 96 5.26 16.09 -16.27
CA LYS A 96 6.45 16.93 -16.02
C LYS A 96 6.62 17.29 -14.54
N LEU A 97 5.51 17.55 -13.85
CA LEU A 97 5.40 17.79 -12.39
C LEU A 97 6.10 16.69 -11.55
N LEU A 98 5.84 15.42 -11.88
CA LEU A 98 6.31 14.31 -11.08
C LEU A 98 7.76 13.93 -11.40
N ALA A 99 8.18 14.11 -12.66
CA ALA A 99 9.53 13.85 -13.15
C ALA A 99 10.57 14.92 -12.75
N ALA A 100 10.17 16.16 -12.46
CA ALA A 100 11.09 17.25 -12.17
C ALA A 100 11.75 17.15 -10.77
N GLN A 101 13.06 17.42 -10.72
CA GLN A 101 13.77 17.76 -9.49
C GLN A 101 13.36 19.17 -9.01
N ASN A 102 13.39 19.43 -7.70
CA ASN A 102 12.93 20.67 -7.06
C ASN A 102 11.44 21.02 -7.27
N ASN A 103 10.53 20.05 -7.20
CA ASN A 103 9.07 20.25 -7.28
C ASN A 103 8.56 20.99 -8.55
N GLY A 104 9.41 21.15 -9.57
CA GLY A 104 9.02 21.43 -10.95
C GLY A 104 8.36 22.78 -11.24
N ASN A 105 8.53 23.82 -10.41
CA ASN A 105 7.86 25.12 -10.59
C ASN A 105 6.35 25.01 -10.86
N VAL A 106 5.69 23.96 -10.35
CA VAL A 106 4.27 23.79 -10.63
C VAL A 106 3.47 24.67 -9.70
N ARG A 107 2.67 25.55 -10.31
CA ARG A 107 1.75 26.43 -9.61
C ARG A 107 0.74 25.58 -8.83
N PRO A 108 0.82 25.54 -7.49
CA PRO A 108 -0.15 24.80 -6.70
C PRO A 108 -1.52 25.51 -6.73
N ASN A 109 -2.59 24.74 -6.60
CA ASN A 109 -3.93 25.28 -6.38
C ASN A 109 -4.09 25.79 -4.93
N ALA A 110 -3.43 25.11 -3.99
CA ALA A 110 -3.42 25.45 -2.58
C ALA A 110 -2.00 25.43 -2.01
N VAL A 111 -1.64 26.45 -1.23
CA VAL A 111 -0.39 26.48 -0.44
C VAL A 111 -0.72 26.42 1.05
N VAL A 112 -0.13 25.45 1.75
CA VAL A 112 -0.24 25.29 3.20
C VAL A 112 1.07 25.70 3.85
N ALA A 113 1.03 26.63 4.81
CA ALA A 113 2.19 27.06 5.58
C ALA A 113 1.79 27.49 6.99
N GLN A 114 2.46 26.94 8.02
CA GLN A 114 2.17 27.27 9.42
C GLN A 114 2.61 28.70 9.79
N ASP A 115 3.61 29.24 9.08
CA ASP A 115 4.16 30.59 9.27
C ASP A 115 3.28 31.71 8.68
N GLY A 116 2.16 31.36 8.02
CA GLY A 116 1.25 32.33 7.39
C GLY A 116 1.65 32.74 5.98
N SER A 117 2.74 32.23 5.41
CA SER A 117 3.19 32.51 4.05
C SER A 117 2.43 31.74 2.94
N GLY A 118 1.37 31.02 3.32
CA GLY A 118 0.50 30.24 2.45
C GLY A 118 -0.98 30.64 2.61
N GLN A 119 -1.83 30.08 1.76
CA GLN A 119 -3.28 30.34 1.81
C GLN A 119 -3.95 29.66 3.01
N PHE A 120 -3.42 28.52 3.45
CA PHE A 120 -3.97 27.74 4.56
C PHE A 120 -2.89 27.46 5.62
N LYS A 121 -3.31 27.35 6.88
CA LYS A 121 -2.42 26.94 7.98
C LYS A 121 -2.38 25.42 8.19
N THR A 122 -3.37 24.70 7.70
CA THR A 122 -3.52 23.24 7.87
C THR A 122 -3.77 22.55 6.53
N ILE A 123 -3.36 21.29 6.44
CA ILE A 123 -3.57 20.43 5.28
C ILE A 123 -5.07 20.14 5.12
N SER A 124 -5.78 19.90 6.22
CA SER A 124 -7.23 19.66 6.21
C SER A 124 -8.01 20.84 5.62
N ALA A 125 -7.61 22.08 5.91
CA ALA A 125 -8.26 23.27 5.35
C ALA A 125 -8.04 23.38 3.83
N ALA A 126 -6.84 23.08 3.34
CA ALA A 126 -6.57 23.04 1.90
C ALA A 126 -7.38 21.94 1.20
N ILE A 127 -7.52 20.76 1.81
CA ILE A 127 -8.37 19.68 1.27
C ILE A 127 -9.86 20.07 1.29
N ALA A 128 -10.31 20.77 2.33
CA ALA A 128 -11.70 21.26 2.41
C ALA A 128 -12.01 22.30 1.32
N ALA A 129 -11.00 23.03 0.84
CA ALA A 129 -11.11 24.00 -0.26
C ALA A 129 -11.11 23.35 -1.66
N TYR A 130 -11.20 22.02 -1.75
CA TYR A 130 -11.32 21.31 -3.02
C TYR A 130 -12.56 21.81 -3.81
N PRO A 131 -12.42 22.23 -5.08
CA PRO A 131 -13.53 22.82 -5.83
C PRO A 131 -14.47 21.75 -6.43
N ASN A 132 -15.78 22.00 -6.35
CA ASN A 132 -16.84 21.04 -6.74
C ASN A 132 -16.78 20.57 -8.21
N ASN A 133 -16.20 21.37 -9.12
CA ASN A 133 -16.16 21.10 -10.57
C ASN A 133 -14.73 21.10 -11.12
N LEU A 134 -13.74 20.67 -10.33
CA LEU A 134 -12.36 20.61 -10.78
C LEU A 134 -12.22 19.70 -12.01
N ARG A 135 -11.62 20.23 -13.08
CA ARG A 135 -11.10 19.41 -14.18
C ARG A 135 -9.60 19.20 -13.97
N GLY A 136 -9.17 17.94 -13.97
CA GLY A 136 -7.77 17.58 -13.75
C GLY A 136 -7.40 17.38 -12.28
N ARG A 137 -6.17 17.77 -11.92
CA ARG A 137 -5.52 17.44 -10.64
C ARG A 137 -5.56 18.61 -9.67
N TYR A 138 -5.92 18.36 -8.41
CA TYR A 138 -5.87 19.36 -7.34
C TYR A 138 -4.50 19.31 -6.65
N ILE A 139 -3.69 20.33 -6.85
CA ILE A 139 -2.30 20.37 -6.40
C ILE A 139 -2.20 21.18 -5.10
N ILE A 140 -1.79 20.51 -4.02
CA ILE A 140 -1.55 21.10 -2.71
C ILE A 140 -0.05 21.07 -2.42
N TYR A 141 0.54 22.25 -2.26
CA TYR A 141 1.89 22.41 -1.76
C TYR A 141 1.86 22.61 -0.24
N VAL A 142 2.55 21.76 0.50
CA VAL A 142 2.66 21.86 1.95
C VAL A 142 4.10 22.22 2.30
N LYS A 143 4.33 23.43 2.81
CA LYS A 143 5.67 23.88 3.20
C LYS A 143 6.25 23.05 4.36
N ALA A 144 7.53 23.21 4.63
CA ALA A 144 8.19 22.63 5.78
C ALA A 144 7.45 23.01 7.09
N GLY A 145 7.23 22.02 7.94
CA GLY A 145 6.45 22.15 9.16
C GLY A 145 6.04 20.80 9.73
N ILE A 146 5.67 20.80 11.01
CA ILE A 146 5.09 19.65 11.70
C ILE A 146 3.60 19.93 11.90
N TYR A 147 2.78 19.29 11.08
CA TYR A 147 1.33 19.45 11.02
C TYR A 147 0.68 18.42 11.95
N ARG A 148 0.26 18.87 13.14
CA ARG A 148 -0.42 18.05 14.15
C ARG A 148 -1.92 18.00 13.88
N GLU A 149 -2.33 17.17 12.94
CA GLU A 149 -3.72 17.03 12.51
C GLU A 149 -4.01 15.61 12.00
N TYR A 150 -5.30 15.24 12.02
CA TYR A 150 -5.79 14.00 11.40
C TYR A 150 -6.46 14.36 10.08
N VAL A 151 -5.89 13.88 8.97
CA VAL A 151 -6.27 14.32 7.63
C VAL A 151 -6.99 13.21 6.87
N THR A 152 -8.10 13.54 6.22
CA THR A 152 -8.83 12.64 5.32
C THR A 152 -9.04 13.27 3.95
N VAL A 153 -8.51 12.62 2.91
CA VAL A 153 -8.86 12.90 1.51
C VAL A 153 -9.96 11.92 1.11
N ASP A 154 -11.21 12.33 1.35
CA ASP A 154 -12.39 11.49 1.09
C ASP A 154 -12.69 11.29 -0.40
N LYS A 155 -13.49 10.27 -0.70
CA LYS A 155 -13.83 9.82 -2.06
C LYS A 155 -14.43 10.90 -2.97
N LYS A 156 -14.88 12.04 -2.45
CA LYS A 156 -15.45 13.15 -3.24
C LYS A 156 -14.37 14.09 -3.80
N LYS A 157 -13.10 13.85 -3.47
CA LYS A 157 -11.95 14.70 -3.84
C LYS A 157 -10.92 13.91 -4.67
N PRO A 158 -11.30 13.37 -5.84
CA PRO A 158 -10.40 12.56 -6.65
C PRO A 158 -9.21 13.37 -7.16
N ASN A 159 -8.16 12.69 -7.64
CA ASN A 159 -7.02 13.33 -8.30
C ASN A 159 -6.34 14.43 -7.47
N VAL A 160 -6.27 14.27 -6.14
CA VAL A 160 -5.47 15.16 -5.29
C VAL A 160 -3.99 14.78 -5.41
N PHE A 161 -3.13 15.77 -5.59
CA PHE A 161 -1.68 15.64 -5.46
C PHE A 161 -1.17 16.55 -4.35
N ILE A 162 -0.58 15.95 -3.32
CA ILE A 162 0.06 16.67 -2.23
C ILE A 162 1.57 16.52 -2.34
N TYR A 163 2.30 17.62 -2.23
CA TYR A 163 3.75 17.56 -2.12
C TYR A 163 4.33 18.47 -1.03
N GLY A 164 5.44 18.02 -0.47
CA GLY A 164 6.17 18.72 0.59
C GLY A 164 7.56 19.21 0.20
N ASP A 165 8.21 19.90 1.13
CA ASP A 165 9.62 20.34 1.03
C ASP A 165 10.64 19.23 1.34
N GLY A 166 10.15 18.01 1.59
CA GLY A 166 10.95 16.84 1.89
C GLY A 166 10.32 16.00 3.00
N PRO A 167 10.45 14.67 2.95
CA PRO A 167 9.72 13.76 3.84
C PRO A 167 10.18 13.82 5.32
N ARG A 168 11.26 14.55 5.61
CA ARG A 168 11.73 14.86 6.98
C ARG A 168 11.49 16.31 7.40
N LYS A 169 10.96 17.14 6.50
CA LYS A 169 10.73 18.58 6.72
C LYS A 169 9.24 18.91 6.77
N THR A 170 8.44 18.26 5.93
CA THR A 170 6.98 18.40 5.90
C THR A 170 6.36 17.12 6.44
N ILE A 171 5.87 17.14 7.67
CA ILE A 171 5.40 15.95 8.38
C ILE A 171 3.98 16.19 8.89
N VAL A 172 3.05 15.32 8.54
CA VAL A 172 1.75 15.19 9.24
C VAL A 172 1.88 14.14 10.33
N THR A 173 1.45 14.48 11.55
CA THR A 173 1.69 13.65 12.74
C THR A 173 0.47 13.56 13.66
N GLY A 174 0.23 12.36 14.17
CA GLY A 174 -0.79 12.04 15.16
C GLY A 174 -0.27 11.02 16.17
N SER A 175 -1.14 10.57 17.07
CA SER A 175 -0.79 9.64 18.16
C SER A 175 -1.94 8.72 18.58
N LYS A 176 -3.04 8.66 17.82
CA LYS A 176 -4.16 7.74 18.09
C LYS A 176 -3.67 6.30 18.01
N SER A 177 -4.20 5.45 18.88
CA SER A 177 -3.79 4.07 19.03
C SER A 177 -4.89 3.20 19.62
N PHE A 178 -4.78 1.89 19.43
CA PHE A 178 -5.70 0.94 20.03
C PHE A 178 -5.59 0.95 21.56
N ALA A 179 -4.38 0.82 22.10
CA ALA A 179 -4.16 0.64 23.53
C ALA A 179 -4.56 1.86 24.37
N LYS A 180 -4.26 3.07 23.87
CA LYS A 180 -4.42 4.31 24.65
C LYS A 180 -5.78 4.98 24.42
N ASP A 181 -6.41 4.74 23.27
CA ASP A 181 -7.65 5.43 22.88
C ASP A 181 -8.86 4.48 22.73
N GLY A 182 -8.67 3.15 22.83
CA GLY A 182 -9.75 2.17 22.62
C GLY A 182 -10.31 2.18 21.19
N LEU A 183 -9.53 2.68 20.23
CA LEU A 183 -9.95 2.80 18.83
C LEU A 183 -9.58 1.54 18.04
N GLY A 184 -10.52 1.01 17.26
CA GLY A 184 -10.20 0.01 16.25
C GLY A 184 -9.12 0.51 15.29
N THR A 185 -8.20 -0.36 14.88
CA THR A 185 -6.97 -0.03 14.14
C THR A 185 -7.19 0.97 13.00
N TRP A 186 -8.22 0.76 12.16
CA TRP A 186 -8.47 1.62 11.00
C TRP A 186 -8.79 3.09 11.36
N LYS A 187 -9.29 3.36 12.57
CA LYS A 187 -9.59 4.71 13.09
C LYS A 187 -8.37 5.42 13.69
N THR A 188 -7.26 4.71 13.87
CA THR A 188 -6.02 5.27 14.44
C THR A 188 -5.19 6.06 13.42
N ALA A 189 -5.53 5.94 12.13
CA ALA A 189 -4.78 6.54 11.03
C ALA A 189 -4.59 8.06 11.18
N THR A 190 -3.34 8.51 11.13
CA THR A 190 -2.99 9.94 11.10
C THR A 190 -3.40 10.58 9.78
N PHE A 191 -3.10 9.92 8.66
CA PHE A 191 -3.50 10.36 7.33
C PHE A 191 -4.28 9.26 6.60
N VAL A 192 -5.37 9.65 5.95
CA VAL A 192 -6.29 8.78 5.24
C VAL A 192 -6.42 9.25 3.79
N ALA A 193 -6.09 8.38 2.83
CA ALA A 193 -6.27 8.62 1.39
C ALA A 193 -7.31 7.64 0.81
N GLU A 194 -8.53 8.12 0.55
CA GLU A 194 -9.63 7.30 0.00
C GLU A 194 -10.00 7.66 -1.43
N ALA A 195 -9.70 8.88 -1.88
CA ALA A 195 -10.05 9.36 -3.20
C ALA A 195 -9.10 8.83 -4.28
N ASP A 196 -9.66 8.23 -5.33
CA ASP A 196 -8.90 7.60 -6.41
C ASP A 196 -7.96 8.61 -7.11
N GLY A 197 -6.80 8.12 -7.56
CA GLY A 197 -5.77 8.93 -8.20
C GLY A 197 -4.97 9.83 -7.24
N PHE A 198 -5.05 9.57 -5.92
CA PHE A 198 -4.27 10.28 -4.92
C PHE A 198 -2.76 10.08 -5.12
N ILE A 199 -2.01 11.18 -5.12
CA ILE A 199 -0.55 11.14 -5.18
C ILE A 199 0.01 11.95 -4.00
N ALA A 200 1.03 11.40 -3.34
CA ALA A 200 1.86 12.13 -2.39
C ALA A 200 3.32 12.11 -2.83
N LYS A 201 4.00 13.27 -2.75
CA LYS A 201 5.44 13.38 -3.01
C LYS A 201 6.16 14.12 -1.88
N SER A 202 7.30 13.61 -1.42
CA SER A 202 8.15 14.33 -0.46
C SER A 202 7.43 14.70 0.86
N MET A 203 6.51 13.85 1.33
CA MET A 203 5.74 14.03 2.57
C MET A 203 6.14 12.99 3.62
N GLY A 204 6.13 13.38 4.90
CA GLY A 204 6.21 12.48 6.04
C GLY A 204 4.83 12.24 6.67
N PHE A 205 4.49 10.98 6.94
CA PHE A 205 3.29 10.54 7.64
C PHE A 205 3.73 9.81 8.91
N GLN A 206 3.27 10.24 10.07
CA GLN A 206 3.79 9.72 11.34
C GLN A 206 2.70 9.46 12.36
N ASN A 207 2.77 8.30 13.00
CA ASN A 207 2.05 8.04 14.25
C ASN A 207 3.06 7.90 15.40
N THR A 208 2.88 8.69 16.45
CA THR A 208 3.78 8.83 17.60
C THR A 208 3.30 8.10 18.86
N ALA A 209 2.28 7.25 18.76
CA ALA A 209 1.76 6.50 19.91
C ALA A 209 2.82 5.67 20.65
N GLY A 210 3.86 5.21 19.95
CA GLY A 210 4.92 4.38 20.50
C GLY A 210 4.58 2.89 20.48
N PRO A 211 5.52 2.01 20.85
CA PRO A 211 5.29 0.57 20.90
C PRO A 211 4.24 0.18 21.96
N ASP A 212 4.11 0.95 23.04
CA ASP A 212 3.05 0.80 24.05
C ASP A 212 1.65 1.21 23.56
N GLY A 213 1.55 1.86 22.39
CA GLY A 213 0.27 2.18 21.76
C GLY A 213 -0.40 0.96 21.12
N HIS A 214 0.32 -0.16 20.97
CA HIS A 214 -0.07 -1.25 20.09
C HIS A 214 -0.41 -0.72 18.68
N GLN A 215 -1.52 -1.15 18.06
CA GLN A 215 -1.90 -0.76 16.72
C GLN A 215 -2.08 0.76 16.58
N ALA A 216 -1.28 1.40 15.73
CA ALA A 216 -1.28 2.85 15.56
C ALA A 216 -0.84 3.27 14.14
N VAL A 217 -1.82 3.49 13.27
CA VAL A 217 -1.60 3.69 11.84
C VAL A 217 -1.08 5.11 11.54
N ALA A 218 0.01 5.20 10.77
CA ALA A 218 0.52 6.48 10.25
C ALA A 218 -0.21 6.88 8.96
N LEU A 219 -0.36 5.92 8.04
CA LEU A 219 -1.01 6.12 6.75
C LEU A 219 -1.96 4.97 6.42
N ARG A 220 -3.22 5.32 6.12
CA ARG A 220 -4.24 4.39 5.61
C ARG A 220 -4.62 4.77 4.18
N VAL A 221 -4.61 3.80 3.27
CA VAL A 221 -4.87 4.03 1.84
C VAL A 221 -5.91 3.06 1.30
N SER A 222 -6.99 3.61 0.75
CA SER A 222 -8.01 2.88 -0.02
C SER A 222 -8.29 3.52 -1.39
N SER A 223 -7.43 4.46 -1.81
CA SER A 223 -7.43 5.08 -3.13
C SER A 223 -6.89 4.12 -4.18
N ASP A 224 -7.64 3.94 -5.28
CA ASP A 224 -7.14 3.23 -6.44
C ASP A 224 -6.11 4.07 -7.19
N MET A 225 -5.22 3.40 -7.91
CA MET A 225 -4.18 4.03 -8.72
C MET A 225 -3.41 5.11 -7.95
N SER A 226 -3.17 4.86 -6.66
CA SER A 226 -2.47 5.80 -5.78
C SER A 226 -0.97 5.62 -5.82
N ALA A 227 -0.23 6.73 -5.72
CA ALA A 227 1.23 6.72 -5.75
C ALA A 227 1.85 7.55 -4.62
N PHE A 228 2.89 7.00 -3.98
CA PHE A 228 3.64 7.65 -2.91
C PHE A 228 5.12 7.69 -3.26
N LEU A 229 5.68 8.89 -3.39
CA LEU A 229 6.97 9.12 -4.02
C LEU A 229 7.89 9.89 -3.10
N ASN A 230 9.05 9.33 -2.76
CA ASN A 230 9.96 9.99 -1.82
C ASN A 230 9.25 10.34 -0.49
N CYS A 231 8.33 9.49 -0.05
CA CYS A 231 7.57 9.69 1.19
C CYS A 231 8.20 8.94 2.36
N ARG A 232 7.82 9.32 3.57
CA ARG A 232 8.21 8.61 4.77
C ARG A 232 6.99 8.24 5.59
N MET A 233 6.90 6.99 6.03
CA MET A 233 5.86 6.49 6.90
C MET A 233 6.54 5.95 8.16
N ASP A 234 6.34 6.62 9.29
CA ASP A 234 6.97 6.26 10.56
C ASP A 234 5.92 5.90 11.61
N GLY A 235 6.07 4.73 12.21
CA GLY A 235 5.28 4.27 13.35
C GLY A 235 6.01 3.18 14.13
N TYR A 236 5.23 2.36 14.83
CA TYR A 236 5.69 1.11 15.46
C TYR A 236 4.84 -0.03 14.91
N GLN A 237 3.84 -0.50 15.66
CA GLN A 237 2.91 -1.51 15.18
C GLN A 237 1.87 -0.89 14.21
N ASP A 238 1.60 -1.59 13.11
CA ASP A 238 0.58 -1.23 12.10
C ASP A 238 0.83 0.11 11.37
N THR A 239 2.08 0.43 11.03
CA THR A 239 2.46 1.75 10.47
C THR A 239 1.74 2.11 9.15
N LEU A 240 1.76 1.21 8.16
CA LEU A 240 1.17 1.42 6.84
C LEU A 240 0.04 0.41 6.60
N LEU A 241 -1.18 0.93 6.51
CA LEU A 241 -2.37 0.18 6.13
C LEU A 241 -2.67 0.37 4.63
N TYR A 242 -2.21 -0.57 3.79
CA TYR A 242 -2.58 -0.64 2.37
C TYR A 242 -3.98 -1.27 2.22
N GLN A 243 -4.98 -0.55 2.72
CA GLN A 243 -6.30 -1.10 3.00
C GLN A 243 -6.99 -1.74 1.80
N ALA A 244 -7.03 -1.10 0.63
CA ALA A 244 -7.76 -1.63 -0.53
C ALA A 244 -7.23 -1.07 -1.85
N LYS A 245 -7.61 -1.71 -2.97
CA LYS A 245 -7.30 -1.28 -4.35
C LYS A 245 -5.80 -1.25 -4.67
N ARG A 246 -5.41 -0.67 -5.81
CA ARG A 246 -4.02 -0.70 -6.33
C ARG A 246 -3.22 0.50 -5.83
N GLN A 247 -2.02 0.24 -5.32
CA GLN A 247 -1.18 1.23 -4.67
C GLN A 247 0.30 1.02 -5.01
N PHE A 248 1.01 2.11 -5.30
CA PHE A 248 2.43 2.07 -5.64
C PHE A 248 3.25 2.98 -4.73
N TYR A 249 4.30 2.43 -4.12
CA TYR A 249 5.20 3.16 -3.24
C TYR A 249 6.60 3.11 -3.81
N ARG A 250 7.26 4.27 -3.96
CA ARG A 250 8.61 4.31 -4.50
C ARG A 250 9.52 5.30 -3.80
N ASN A 251 10.75 4.85 -3.55
CA ASN A 251 11.78 5.65 -2.89
C ASN A 251 11.30 6.12 -1.51
N CYS A 252 10.48 5.29 -0.86
CA CYS A 252 9.93 5.61 0.43
C CYS A 252 10.85 5.10 1.54
N VAL A 253 10.67 5.65 2.74
CA VAL A 253 11.17 5.06 3.98
C VAL A 253 9.96 4.63 4.80
N ILE A 254 9.86 3.34 5.12
CA ILE A 254 8.76 2.80 5.93
C ILE A 254 9.37 2.17 7.18
N SER A 255 8.97 2.61 8.37
CA SER A 255 9.55 2.14 9.62
C SER A 255 8.51 1.69 10.64
N GLY A 256 8.76 0.55 11.30
CA GLY A 256 7.88 0.01 12.32
C GLY A 256 8.40 -1.29 12.95
N THR A 257 7.54 -1.99 13.68
CA THR A 257 7.91 -3.17 14.48
C THR A 257 7.07 -4.40 14.11
N VAL A 258 5.85 -4.48 14.62
CA VAL A 258 4.90 -5.58 14.42
C VAL A 258 3.96 -5.21 13.28
N ASP A 259 3.85 -6.09 12.29
CA ASP A 259 2.89 -6.00 11.18
C ASP A 259 2.87 -4.63 10.49
N PHE A 260 4.02 -3.96 10.42
CA PHE A 260 4.01 -2.53 10.14
C PHE A 260 3.72 -2.18 8.66
N ILE A 261 3.65 -3.18 7.79
CA ILE A 261 3.09 -3.09 6.44
C ILE A 261 1.99 -4.16 6.32
N PHE A 262 0.73 -3.74 6.41
CA PHE A 262 -0.41 -4.66 6.47
C PHE A 262 -1.61 -4.13 5.69
N GLY A 263 -2.52 -5.01 5.31
CA GLY A 263 -3.73 -4.61 4.59
C GLY A 263 -4.27 -5.68 3.64
N TYR A 264 -5.22 -5.25 2.83
CA TYR A 264 -6.00 -6.13 1.93
C TYR A 264 -5.85 -5.75 0.46
N GLY A 265 -5.20 -4.63 0.15
CA GLY A 265 -5.05 -4.10 -1.19
C GLY A 265 -4.00 -4.82 -2.04
N ALA A 266 -3.83 -4.34 -3.28
CA ALA A 266 -2.73 -4.73 -4.14
C ALA A 266 -1.65 -3.65 -4.08
N ALA A 267 -0.53 -3.94 -3.41
CA ALA A 267 0.53 -2.96 -3.17
C ALA A 267 1.88 -3.43 -3.71
N VAL A 268 2.59 -2.54 -4.40
CA VAL A 268 4.01 -2.74 -4.75
C VAL A 268 4.83 -1.64 -4.10
N ILE A 269 5.77 -2.04 -3.25
CA ILE A 269 6.76 -1.16 -2.62
C ILE A 269 8.08 -1.39 -3.35
N GLN A 270 8.54 -0.38 -4.08
CA GLN A 270 9.68 -0.51 -4.97
C GLN A 270 10.81 0.45 -4.62
N ASN A 271 12.06 -0.02 -4.68
CA ASN A 271 13.24 0.83 -4.48
C ASN A 271 13.16 1.69 -3.20
N SER A 272 12.72 1.07 -2.11
CA SER A 272 12.44 1.74 -0.85
C SER A 272 13.31 1.17 0.27
N LEU A 273 13.45 1.94 1.34
CA LEU A 273 14.12 1.51 2.56
C LEU A 273 13.06 1.11 3.59
N ILE A 274 13.11 -0.14 4.02
CA ILE A 274 12.24 -0.69 5.05
C ILE A 274 13.08 -0.82 6.32
N VAL A 275 12.71 -0.06 7.36
CA VAL A 275 13.49 0.07 8.60
C VAL A 275 12.75 -0.62 9.73
N VAL A 276 13.28 -1.75 10.19
CA VAL A 276 12.72 -2.48 11.33
C VAL A 276 13.22 -1.85 12.62
N ARG A 277 12.30 -1.42 13.47
CA ARG A 277 12.58 -0.71 14.71
C ARG A 277 12.75 -1.67 15.87
N ARG A 278 13.31 -1.20 16.98
CA ARG A 278 13.34 -1.94 18.24
C ARG A 278 11.91 -1.95 18.81
N PRO A 279 11.29 -3.12 19.02
CA PRO A 279 10.00 -3.23 19.67
C PRO A 279 10.15 -3.12 21.20
N ASN A 280 9.05 -3.32 21.92
CA ASN A 280 9.12 -3.56 23.35
C ASN A 280 9.79 -4.90 23.65
N ASP A 281 10.26 -5.04 24.88
CA ASP A 281 10.83 -6.31 25.34
C ASP A 281 9.78 -7.42 25.24
N ASN A 282 10.24 -8.65 24.94
CA ASN A 282 9.39 -9.83 24.70
C ASN A 282 8.47 -9.77 23.47
N GLN A 283 8.58 -8.73 22.63
CA GLN A 283 7.98 -8.73 21.31
C GLN A 283 8.94 -9.25 20.25
N GLN A 284 8.37 -9.57 19.09
CA GLN A 284 9.08 -9.92 17.87
C GLN A 284 8.58 -9.04 16.74
N ASN A 285 9.42 -8.82 15.73
CA ASN A 285 9.05 -8.01 14.57
C ASN A 285 8.54 -8.86 13.42
N SER A 286 7.58 -8.31 12.68
CA SER A 286 7.07 -8.84 11.42
C SER A 286 6.96 -7.68 10.44
N VAL A 287 7.67 -7.78 9.32
CA VAL A 287 7.65 -6.71 8.32
C VAL A 287 6.28 -6.59 7.66
N THR A 288 5.66 -7.73 7.34
CA THR A 288 4.36 -7.75 6.65
C THR A 288 3.31 -8.58 7.36
N ALA A 289 2.05 -8.18 7.19
CA ALA A 289 0.87 -8.97 7.53
C ALA A 289 -0.21 -8.81 6.47
N ASP A 290 -0.12 -9.61 5.40
CA ASP A 290 -1.09 -9.53 4.32
C ASP A 290 -2.41 -10.21 4.68
N GLY A 291 -3.50 -9.48 4.47
CA GLY A 291 -4.86 -9.82 4.86
C GLY A 291 -5.71 -10.43 3.74
N ARG A 292 -5.13 -10.89 2.63
CA ARG A 292 -5.93 -11.50 1.56
C ARG A 292 -6.73 -12.71 2.08
N LYS A 293 -8.06 -12.60 2.06
CA LYS A 293 -8.98 -13.63 2.56
C LYS A 293 -9.55 -14.57 1.51
N GLU A 294 -9.63 -14.15 0.26
CA GLU A 294 -10.25 -14.96 -0.80
C GLU A 294 -9.24 -15.38 -1.87
N LYS A 295 -9.42 -16.60 -2.38
CA LYS A 295 -8.48 -17.25 -3.31
C LYS A 295 -8.36 -16.53 -4.64
N HIS A 296 -9.43 -15.93 -5.17
CA HIS A 296 -9.44 -15.29 -6.48
C HIS A 296 -9.28 -13.76 -6.40
N ALA A 297 -9.21 -13.19 -5.19
CA ALA A 297 -8.84 -11.78 -5.01
C ALA A 297 -7.49 -11.49 -5.66
N THR A 298 -7.35 -10.39 -6.39
CA THR A 298 -6.10 -10.06 -7.12
C THR A 298 -5.06 -9.34 -6.25
N THR A 299 -5.29 -9.29 -4.94
CA THR A 299 -4.57 -8.47 -3.96
C THR A 299 -3.33 -9.15 -3.37
N GLY A 300 -2.57 -8.44 -2.56
CA GLY A 300 -1.33 -8.92 -1.98
C GLY A 300 -0.27 -7.82 -1.95
N LEU A 301 0.85 -8.13 -1.30
CA LEU A 301 1.97 -7.22 -1.15
C LEU A 301 3.20 -7.71 -1.90
N VAL A 302 3.85 -6.81 -2.63
CA VAL A 302 5.13 -7.07 -3.28
C VAL A 302 6.17 -6.07 -2.81
N ILE A 303 7.25 -6.56 -2.21
CA ILE A 303 8.45 -5.80 -1.86
C ILE A 303 9.49 -6.05 -2.96
N HIS A 304 9.76 -5.04 -3.77
CA HIS A 304 10.55 -5.17 -4.99
C HIS A 304 11.77 -4.24 -5.01
N ASN A 305 12.98 -4.82 -5.03
CA ASN A 305 14.22 -4.06 -5.05
C ASN A 305 14.33 -3.08 -3.87
N CYS A 306 13.92 -3.51 -2.68
CA CYS A 306 14.03 -2.74 -1.45
C CYS A 306 15.25 -3.15 -0.65
N ARG A 307 15.51 -2.43 0.44
CA ARG A 307 16.48 -2.81 1.48
C ARG A 307 15.74 -2.94 2.80
N ILE A 308 15.85 -4.08 3.47
CA ILE A 308 15.29 -4.32 4.80
C ILE A 308 16.44 -4.29 5.81
N VAL A 309 16.44 -3.29 6.68
CA VAL A 309 17.53 -2.99 7.60
C VAL A 309 17.01 -2.77 9.03
N PRO A 310 17.81 -3.04 10.07
CA PRO A 310 17.48 -2.64 11.42
C PRO A 310 17.71 -1.14 11.61
N GLU A 311 16.91 -0.50 12.49
CA GLU A 311 17.26 0.82 13.00
C GLU A 311 18.46 0.72 13.97
N GLN A 312 19.14 1.85 14.20
CA GLN A 312 20.34 1.87 15.05
C GLN A 312 20.12 1.28 16.45
N LYS A 313 18.95 1.54 17.06
CA LYS A 313 18.61 1.01 18.39
C LYS A 313 18.44 -0.51 18.42
N LEU A 314 18.04 -1.12 17.29
CA LEU A 314 17.89 -2.57 17.18
C LEU A 314 19.24 -3.26 16.95
N VAL A 315 20.26 -2.58 16.39
CA VAL A 315 21.52 -3.21 15.95
C VAL A 315 22.17 -4.09 17.03
N ALA A 316 22.26 -3.61 18.28
CA ALA A 316 22.89 -4.34 19.39
C ALA A 316 22.09 -5.58 19.85
N GLU A 317 20.78 -5.59 19.60
CA GLU A 317 19.85 -6.63 20.05
C GLU A 317 19.25 -7.44 18.88
N ARG A 318 19.68 -7.18 17.64
CA ARG A 318 19.05 -7.69 16.42
C ARG A 318 19.02 -9.22 16.31
N PHE A 319 19.90 -9.90 17.03
CA PHE A 319 19.93 -11.36 17.12
C PHE A 319 19.18 -11.92 18.35
N LYS A 320 18.84 -11.07 19.31
CA LYS A 320 18.03 -11.41 20.49
C LYS A 320 16.53 -11.21 20.23
N ILE A 321 16.18 -10.21 19.43
CA ILE A 321 14.81 -9.87 19.06
C ILE A 321 14.52 -10.46 17.67
N PRO A 322 13.70 -11.52 17.57
CA PRO A 322 13.40 -12.14 16.29
C PRO A 322 12.72 -11.17 15.32
N THR A 323 13.16 -11.16 14.07
CA THR A 323 12.50 -10.43 12.98
C THR A 323 12.19 -11.37 11.82
N PHE A 324 10.95 -11.31 11.33
CA PHE A 324 10.45 -12.07 10.19
C PHE A 324 10.01 -11.15 9.04
N LEU A 325 10.06 -11.67 7.81
CA LEU A 325 9.54 -11.02 6.62
C LEU A 325 8.02 -10.81 6.72
N GLY A 326 7.29 -11.71 7.37
CA GLY A 326 5.87 -11.50 7.63
C GLY A 326 5.16 -12.70 8.24
N ARG A 327 3.85 -12.55 8.43
CA ARG A 327 2.94 -13.55 8.97
C ARG A 327 1.53 -13.49 8.38
N PRO A 328 0.84 -14.62 8.21
CA PRO A 328 -0.39 -14.67 7.42
C PRO A 328 -1.62 -14.24 8.20
N TRP A 329 -1.95 -12.95 8.19
CA TRP A 329 -3.11 -12.42 8.91
C TRP A 329 -4.44 -13.09 8.51
N LYS A 330 -4.60 -13.46 7.24
CA LYS A 330 -5.81 -14.12 6.70
C LYS A 330 -5.44 -15.33 5.81
N PRO A 331 -6.41 -16.24 5.51
CA PRO A 331 -6.12 -17.55 4.90
C PRO A 331 -5.29 -17.55 3.61
N PHE A 332 -5.55 -16.63 2.69
CA PHE A 332 -4.86 -16.57 1.40
C PHE A 332 -3.81 -15.45 1.35
N SER A 333 -3.25 -15.10 2.51
CA SER A 333 -2.19 -14.11 2.66
C SER A 333 -1.13 -14.26 1.57
N ARG A 334 -0.86 -13.18 0.84
CA ARG A 334 0.05 -13.19 -0.30
C ARG A 334 1.09 -12.09 -0.19
N THR A 335 2.33 -12.48 0.06
CA THR A 335 3.48 -11.57 0.11
C THR A 335 4.63 -12.11 -0.74
N VAL A 336 5.21 -11.26 -1.58
CA VAL A 336 6.40 -11.58 -2.39
C VAL A 336 7.52 -10.59 -2.07
N VAL A 337 8.70 -11.12 -1.73
CA VAL A 337 9.92 -10.32 -1.51
C VAL A 337 10.93 -10.65 -2.60
N MET A 338 11.20 -9.71 -3.49
CA MET A 338 12.01 -9.97 -4.67
C MET A 338 13.05 -8.89 -4.98
N GLU A 339 14.19 -9.31 -5.52
CA GLU A 339 15.36 -8.49 -5.88
C GLU A 339 15.82 -7.55 -4.74
N SER A 340 15.53 -7.91 -3.48
CA SER A 340 15.71 -7.04 -2.32
C SER A 340 16.92 -7.44 -1.50
N GLU A 341 17.50 -6.48 -0.79
CA GLU A 341 18.61 -6.70 0.14
C GLU A 341 18.06 -6.93 1.55
N LEU A 342 18.38 -8.09 2.13
CA LEU A 342 17.96 -8.51 3.45
C LEU A 342 19.18 -8.54 4.39
N ALA A 343 19.17 -7.70 5.42
CA ALA A 343 20.23 -7.68 6.43
C ALA A 343 20.23 -8.96 7.29
N ASP A 344 21.32 -9.17 8.04
CA ASP A 344 21.65 -10.40 8.79
C ASP A 344 20.65 -10.82 9.88
N PHE A 345 19.83 -9.89 10.35
CA PHE A 345 18.90 -10.09 11.46
C PHE A 345 17.56 -10.76 11.09
N ILE A 346 17.29 -10.92 9.79
CA ILE A 346 16.13 -11.70 9.35
C ILE A 346 16.34 -13.15 9.75
N GLN A 347 15.38 -13.71 10.50
CA GLN A 347 15.47 -15.08 10.99
C GLN A 347 15.65 -16.07 9.82
N PRO A 348 16.45 -17.14 9.98
CA PRO A 348 16.64 -18.14 8.92
C PRO A 348 15.33 -18.73 8.41
N ALA A 349 14.34 -18.92 9.30
CA ALA A 349 12.98 -19.35 8.95
C ALA A 349 12.28 -18.40 7.96
N GLY A 350 12.65 -17.11 7.96
CA GLY A 350 12.15 -16.05 7.09
C GLY A 350 10.75 -15.56 7.46
N TRP A 351 9.81 -16.50 7.62
CA TRP A 351 8.40 -16.25 7.87
C TRP A 351 7.98 -16.89 9.19
N MET A 352 6.93 -16.37 9.82
CA MET A 352 6.40 -16.91 11.07
C MET A 352 4.90 -17.24 10.95
N PRO A 353 4.39 -18.24 11.67
CA PRO A 353 2.96 -18.51 11.71
C PRO A 353 2.17 -17.33 12.29
N TRP A 354 0.90 -17.23 11.92
CA TRP A 354 -0.02 -16.31 12.60
C TRP A 354 -0.34 -16.82 14.01
N ALA A 355 -0.88 -18.05 14.09
CA ALA A 355 -1.12 -18.80 15.31
C ALA A 355 -1.21 -20.30 14.99
N GLY A 356 -0.38 -21.14 15.61
CA GLY A 356 -0.35 -22.58 15.33
C GLY A 356 -0.12 -22.88 13.84
N SER A 357 -0.96 -23.74 13.26
CA SER A 357 -0.95 -24.08 11.82
C SER A 357 -1.92 -23.26 10.96
N ILE A 358 -2.56 -22.24 11.53
CA ILE A 358 -3.58 -21.45 10.85
C ILE A 358 -3.00 -20.77 9.59
N HIS A 359 -3.72 -20.89 8.48
CA HIS A 359 -3.42 -20.33 7.15
C HIS A 359 -2.20 -20.93 6.41
N LEU A 360 -1.44 -21.83 7.03
CA LEU A 360 -0.20 -22.34 6.45
C LEU A 360 -0.41 -23.21 5.21
N ASP A 361 -1.60 -23.79 5.03
CA ASP A 361 -1.93 -24.62 3.86
C ASP A 361 -2.48 -23.83 2.66
N THR A 362 -2.78 -22.54 2.82
CA THR A 362 -3.50 -21.73 1.82
C THR A 362 -2.80 -20.44 1.40
N LEU A 363 -1.85 -19.93 2.20
CA LEU A 363 -1.11 -18.71 1.88
C LEU A 363 -0.27 -18.84 0.58
N TYR A 364 0.30 -17.73 0.12
CA TYR A 364 1.32 -17.72 -0.93
C TYR A 364 2.45 -16.76 -0.54
N TYR A 365 3.53 -17.29 0.02
CA TYR A 365 4.74 -16.51 0.31
C TYR A 365 5.86 -16.88 -0.63
N ALA A 366 6.50 -15.87 -1.20
CA ALA A 366 7.54 -16.11 -2.19
C ALA A 366 8.76 -15.20 -2.05
N GLU A 367 9.93 -15.76 -2.34
CA GLU A 367 11.19 -15.04 -2.45
C GLU A 367 11.83 -15.25 -3.82
N TYR A 368 12.39 -14.19 -4.42
CA TYR A 368 13.08 -14.24 -5.71
C TYR A 368 14.32 -13.34 -5.73
N ALA A 369 15.49 -13.90 -6.03
CA ALA A 369 16.74 -13.16 -6.27
C ALA A 369 17.06 -12.10 -5.18
N ASN A 370 16.72 -12.39 -3.92
CA ASN A 370 17.12 -11.55 -2.79
C ASN A 370 18.64 -11.70 -2.54
N ARG A 371 19.25 -10.68 -1.97
CA ARG A 371 20.68 -10.60 -1.66
C ARG A 371 20.91 -10.17 -0.21
N GLY A 372 22.14 -10.28 0.27
CA GLY A 372 22.51 -9.94 1.65
C GLY A 372 22.43 -11.14 2.59
N ALA A 373 22.93 -10.97 3.82
CA ALA A 373 23.11 -12.05 4.77
C ALA A 373 21.80 -12.73 5.21
N GLY A 374 20.68 -12.01 5.22
CA GLY A 374 19.36 -12.56 5.56
C GLY A 374 18.64 -13.27 4.41
N ALA A 375 19.22 -13.31 3.20
CA ALA A 375 18.56 -13.80 2.00
C ALA A 375 18.73 -15.30 1.72
N ASN A 376 19.51 -16.02 2.53
CA ASN A 376 19.69 -17.46 2.35
C ASN A 376 18.38 -18.21 2.65
N THR A 377 17.88 -18.98 1.67
CA THR A 377 16.60 -19.68 1.75
C THR A 377 16.71 -21.14 2.25
N ASN A 378 17.92 -21.69 2.46
CA ASN A 378 18.14 -23.10 2.80
C ASN A 378 17.54 -23.55 4.14
N LYS A 379 17.19 -22.60 5.01
CA LYS A 379 16.61 -22.85 6.34
C LYS A 379 15.25 -22.17 6.53
N ARG A 380 14.59 -21.79 5.43
CA ARG A 380 13.24 -21.23 5.48
C ARG A 380 12.26 -22.27 6.02
N VAL A 381 11.10 -21.79 6.45
CA VAL A 381 9.96 -22.63 6.80
C VAL A 381 9.67 -23.67 5.72
N ASN A 382 9.20 -24.85 6.13
CA ASN A 382 8.91 -25.99 5.24
C ASN A 382 7.44 -26.03 4.78
N TRP A 383 6.74 -24.89 4.79
CA TRP A 383 5.35 -24.80 4.37
C TRP A 383 5.24 -25.08 2.87
N LYS A 384 4.28 -25.92 2.46
CA LYS A 384 4.03 -26.22 1.03
C LYS A 384 3.68 -24.98 0.19
N THR A 385 3.25 -23.93 0.87
CA THR A 385 2.79 -22.63 0.37
C THR A 385 3.88 -21.54 0.40
N PHE A 386 5.09 -21.89 0.88
CA PHE A 386 6.27 -21.06 0.72
C PHE A 386 7.03 -21.47 -0.55
N HIS A 387 7.48 -20.49 -1.31
CA HIS A 387 8.07 -20.70 -2.62
C HIS A 387 9.37 -19.89 -2.80
N VAL A 388 10.43 -20.55 -3.23
CA VAL A 388 11.55 -19.87 -3.89
C VAL A 388 11.26 -19.92 -5.38
N ILE A 389 10.75 -18.83 -5.93
CA ILE A 389 10.18 -18.81 -7.29
C ILE A 389 11.23 -18.54 -8.35
N ASN A 390 10.93 -18.85 -9.60
CA ASN A 390 11.79 -18.51 -10.74
C ASN A 390 11.44 -17.14 -11.36
N ARG A 391 12.21 -16.73 -12.38
CA ARG A 391 12.04 -15.44 -13.05
C ARG A 391 10.67 -15.27 -13.71
N ASN A 392 10.10 -16.31 -14.30
CA ASN A 392 8.82 -16.24 -15.01
C ASN A 392 7.65 -16.04 -14.05
N GLU A 393 7.71 -16.70 -12.90
CA GLU A 393 6.77 -16.49 -11.80
C GLU A 393 6.93 -15.08 -11.22
N ALA A 394 8.17 -14.65 -10.95
CA ALA A 394 8.45 -13.32 -10.41
C ALA A 394 7.97 -12.17 -11.31
N LEU A 395 7.98 -12.35 -12.64
CA LEU A 395 7.44 -11.36 -13.59
C LEU A 395 5.96 -11.03 -13.32
N GLN A 396 5.16 -11.97 -12.82
CA GLN A 396 3.74 -11.74 -12.52
C GLN A 396 3.53 -10.74 -11.37
N PHE A 397 4.52 -10.62 -10.48
CA PHE A 397 4.49 -9.74 -9.31
C PHE A 397 5.10 -8.35 -9.57
N THR A 398 5.60 -8.10 -10.78
CA THR A 398 6.16 -6.78 -11.13
C THR A 398 5.06 -5.71 -11.19
N ALA A 399 5.41 -4.44 -10.98
CA ALA A 399 4.45 -3.33 -11.01
C ALA A 399 3.64 -3.27 -12.32
N GLY A 400 4.23 -3.65 -13.45
CA GLY A 400 3.55 -3.71 -14.74
C GLY A 400 2.47 -4.79 -14.81
N GLN A 401 2.73 -5.98 -14.24
CA GLN A 401 1.79 -7.11 -14.32
C GLN A 401 0.79 -7.14 -13.16
N PHE A 402 1.29 -6.95 -11.93
CA PHE A 402 0.51 -7.08 -10.71
C PHE A 402 -0.47 -5.92 -10.52
N LEU A 403 -0.01 -4.69 -10.75
CA LEU A 403 -0.84 -3.49 -10.60
C LEU A 403 -1.44 -2.99 -11.91
N LYS A 404 -1.16 -3.67 -13.03
CA LYS A 404 -1.36 -3.12 -14.39
C LYS A 404 -0.72 -1.73 -14.53
N GLY A 405 0.42 -1.51 -13.88
CA GLY A 405 1.00 -0.20 -13.65
C GLY A 405 1.43 0.56 -14.92
N ALA A 406 1.52 -0.11 -16.06
CA ALA A 406 1.83 0.56 -17.32
C ALA A 406 0.77 1.61 -17.71
N SER A 407 -0.51 1.39 -17.36
CA SER A 407 -1.62 2.28 -17.70
C SER A 407 -1.78 3.49 -16.78
N TRP A 408 -1.15 3.50 -15.60
CA TRP A 408 -1.36 4.57 -14.61
C TRP A 408 -0.09 5.02 -13.87
N ILE A 409 0.84 4.11 -13.54
CA ILE A 409 2.09 4.46 -12.82
C ILE A 409 3.08 5.19 -13.73
N LYS A 410 3.24 4.75 -14.99
CA LYS A 410 4.05 5.48 -15.98
C LYS A 410 3.56 6.91 -16.15
N ASN A 411 2.24 7.06 -16.11
CA ASN A 411 1.59 8.34 -16.27
C ASN A 411 1.92 9.22 -15.08
N ALA A 412 1.97 8.68 -13.86
CA ALA A 412 2.48 9.39 -12.68
C ALA A 412 3.95 9.90 -12.77
N GLY A 413 4.63 9.86 -13.92
CA GLY A 413 5.88 10.61 -14.17
C GLY A 413 7.05 10.17 -13.28
N VAL A 414 6.97 8.96 -12.76
CA VAL A 414 7.93 8.38 -11.82
C VAL A 414 8.89 7.48 -12.58
N PRO A 415 10.21 7.51 -12.30
CA PRO A 415 11.06 6.39 -12.67
C PRO A 415 10.46 5.11 -12.07
N VAL A 416 10.00 4.16 -12.87
CA VAL A 416 9.39 2.92 -12.36
C VAL A 416 10.01 1.73 -13.07
N LEU A 417 10.31 0.66 -12.32
CA LEU A 417 10.61 -0.63 -12.89
C LEU A 417 9.28 -1.37 -13.08
N LEU A 418 8.74 -1.35 -14.31
CA LEU A 418 7.52 -2.10 -14.61
C LEU A 418 7.74 -3.61 -14.69
N GLY A 419 8.99 -4.04 -14.89
CA GLY A 419 9.40 -5.44 -14.92
C GLY A 419 10.50 -5.71 -13.89
N LEU A 420 11.16 -6.85 -14.00
CA LEU A 420 12.36 -7.19 -13.23
C LEU A 420 13.57 -6.38 -13.70
N LYS A 421 14.61 -6.27 -12.86
CA LYS A 421 15.89 -5.71 -13.31
C LYS A 421 16.48 -6.61 -14.41
N ARG A 422 17.15 -5.98 -15.38
CA ARG A 422 17.88 -6.69 -16.43
C ARG A 422 19.19 -7.21 -15.88
#